data_AF-A0A5J5I681-F1
#
_entry.id   AF-A0A5J5I681-F1
#
_cell.length_a   1.000
_cell.length_b   1.000
_cell.length_c   1.000
_cell.angle_alpha   90.00
_cell.angle_beta   90.00
_cell.angle_gamma   90.00
#
_symmetry.space_group_name_H-M   'P 1'
#
loop_
_entity.id
_entity.type
_entity.pdbx_description
1 polymer ?
#
loop_
_entity_poly.entity_id
_entity_poly.type
_entity_poly.pdbx_seq_one_letter_code
_entity_poly.pdbx_strand_id
1 'polypeptide(L)'
;MDTISVLTLRLAEIFGLYMIVIGIGGLASPPRWRAVMDDLNRSPGLVVALGFAVFAVGGTLVLIHSIWTDPLAVIVSLIGYVALIEGAMLLAVPGPLIRIGHWSTGFIRVWAGIALILGILLFLAGLNGRATISV
;
A
#
# COMPACT_ATOMS: atom_id res chain seq x y z
N MET A 1 -10.69 18.44 1.64
CA MET A 1 -11.19 17.27 2.38
C MET A 1 -10.89 17.52 3.84
N ASP A 2 -11.91 17.46 4.68
CA ASP A 2 -11.76 17.71 6.10
C ASP A 2 -11.67 16.37 6.83
N THR A 3 -10.71 16.25 7.74
CA THR A 3 -10.54 15.08 8.62
C THR A 3 -10.32 15.56 10.04
N ILE A 4 -10.57 14.70 11.02
CA ILE A 4 -10.36 15.02 12.43
C ILE A 4 -8.90 14.79 12.87
N SER A 5 -8.06 14.18 12.02
CA SER A 5 -6.72 13.75 12.39
C SER A 5 -5.65 14.27 11.44
N VAL A 6 -4.68 15.01 11.99
CA VAL A 6 -3.46 15.43 11.26
C VAL A 6 -2.68 14.20 10.76
N LEU A 7 -2.70 13.10 11.52
CA LEU A 7 -2.04 11.86 11.12
C LEU A 7 -2.68 11.25 9.86
N THR A 8 -4.00 11.33 9.69
CA THR A 8 -4.67 10.92 8.44
C THR A 8 -4.07 11.64 7.24
N LEU A 9 -3.88 12.96 7.33
CA LEU A 9 -3.31 13.77 6.24
C LEU A 9 -1.87 13.34 5.93
N ARG A 10 -1.03 13.19 6.96
CA ARG A 10 0.39 12.78 6.79
C ARG A 10 0.53 11.36 6.23
N LEU A 11 -0.32 10.43 6.67
CA LEU A 11 -0.35 9.08 6.12
C LEU A 11 -0.83 9.08 4.67
N ALA A 12 -1.85 9.86 4.32
CA ALA A 12 -2.29 10.03 2.93
C ALA A 12 -1.17 10.61 2.04
N GLU A 13 -0.41 11.60 2.52
CA GLU A 13 0.75 12.14 1.81
C GLU A 13 1.79 11.05 1.50
N ILE A 14 2.23 10.31 2.51
CA ILE A 14 3.31 9.31 2.32
C ILE A 14 2.85 8.10 1.52
N PHE A 15 1.60 7.64 1.70
CA PHE A 15 1.03 6.58 0.86
C PHE A 15 0.89 7.03 -0.58
N GLY A 16 0.44 8.26 -0.79
CA GLY A 16 0.37 8.87 -2.12
C GLY A 16 1.73 8.90 -2.82
N LEU A 17 2.77 9.40 -2.14
CA LEU A 17 4.14 9.43 -2.65
C LEU A 17 4.68 8.03 -2.97
N TYR A 18 4.49 7.07 -2.07
CA TYR A 18 4.87 5.68 -2.30
C TYR A 18 4.23 5.13 -3.58
N MET A 19 2.92 5.31 -3.74
CA MET A 19 2.19 4.82 -4.90
C MET A 19 2.62 5.50 -6.21
N ILE A 20 2.95 6.79 -6.16
CA ILE A 20 3.51 7.52 -7.31
C ILE A 20 4.85 6.90 -7.73
N VAL A 21 5.77 6.68 -6.79
CA VAL A 21 7.09 6.09 -7.07
C VAL A 21 6.95 4.69 -7.66
N ILE A 22 6.09 3.85 -7.07
CA ILE A 22 5.82 2.49 -7.59
C ILE A 22 5.17 2.55 -8.97
N GLY A 23 4.20 3.44 -9.20
CA GLY A 23 3.53 3.63 -10.48
C GLY A 23 4.51 4.05 -11.58
N ILE A 24 5.35 5.05 -11.33
CA ILE A 24 6.40 5.47 -12.27
C ILE A 24 7.34 4.30 -12.56
N GLY A 25 7.83 3.61 -11.52
CA GLY A 25 8.69 2.45 -11.68
C GLY A 25 8.05 1.31 -12.47
N GLY A 26 6.74 1.11 -12.32
CA GLY A 26 5.92 0.13 -13.04
C GLY A 26 5.79 0.43 -14.53
N LEU A 27 5.56 1.69 -14.87
CA LEU A 27 5.48 2.15 -16.25
C LEU A 27 6.86 2.16 -16.93
N ALA A 28 7.91 2.55 -16.21
CA ALA A 28 9.26 2.65 -16.74
C ALA A 28 9.87 1.30 -17.10
N SER A 29 9.63 0.26 -16.29
CA SER A 29 10.18 -1.08 -16.59
C SER A 29 9.29 -2.22 -16.09
N PRO A 30 8.23 -2.58 -16.85
CA PRO A 30 7.45 -3.78 -16.56
C PRO A 30 8.28 -5.07 -16.47
N PRO A 31 9.29 -5.33 -17.33
CA PRO A 31 10.10 -6.55 -17.21
C PRO A 31 10.82 -6.68 -15.86
N ARG A 32 11.27 -5.57 -15.26
CA ARG A 32 11.90 -5.57 -13.93
C ARG A 32 10.94 -6.09 -12.86
N TRP A 33 9.68 -5.69 -12.90
CA TRP A 33 8.69 -6.15 -11.91
C TRP A 33 8.29 -7.60 -12.09
N ARG A 34 8.34 -8.14 -13.31
CA ARG A 34 8.19 -9.59 -13.54
C ARG A 34 9.33 -10.36 -12.88
N ALA A 35 10.57 -9.90 -13.08
CA ALA A 35 11.74 -10.51 -12.47
C ALA A 35 11.67 -10.52 -10.93
N VAL A 36 11.22 -9.42 -10.31
CA VAL A 36 11.00 -9.36 -8.85
C VAL A 36 10.00 -10.43 -8.39
N MET A 37 8.92 -10.66 -9.15
CA MET A 37 7.94 -11.69 -8.83
C MET A 37 8.49 -13.11 -9.05
N ASP A 38 9.33 -13.31 -10.06
CA ASP A 38 10.04 -14.58 -10.28
C ASP A 38 10.99 -14.90 -9.13
N ASP A 39 11.68 -13.90 -8.59
CA ASP A 39 12.57 -14.05 -7.42
C ASP A 39 11.78 -14.44 -6.16
N LEU A 40 10.62 -13.81 -5.94
CA LEU A 40 9.70 -14.18 -4.84
C LEU A 40 9.20 -15.62 -4.97
N ASN A 41 8.85 -16.07 -6.19
CA ASN A 41 8.43 -17.45 -6.43
C ASN A 41 9.53 -18.48 -6.12
N ARG A 42 10.80 -18.12 -6.35
CA ARG A 42 11.95 -19.03 -6.18
C ARG A 42 12.51 -19.05 -4.77
N SER A 43 12.23 -18.03 -3.96
CA SER A 43 12.85 -17.85 -2.64
C SER A 43 11.83 -17.75 -1.51
N PRO A 44 11.51 -18.86 -0.83
CA PRO A 44 10.65 -18.85 0.36
C PRO A 44 11.19 -17.93 1.47
N GLY A 45 12.51 -17.82 1.62
CA GLY A 45 13.13 -16.91 2.58
C GLY A 45 12.84 -15.44 2.27
N LEU A 46 12.82 -15.07 0.99
CA LEU A 46 12.45 -13.71 0.56
C LEU A 46 10.97 -13.41 0.84
N VAL A 47 10.09 -14.39 0.62
CA VAL A 47 8.65 -14.28 0.94
C VAL A 47 8.44 -14.05 2.43
N VAL A 48 9.14 -14.80 3.29
CA VAL A 48 9.05 -14.62 4.76
C VAL A 48 9.60 -13.25 5.17
N ALA A 49 10.74 -12.83 4.63
CA ALA A 49 11.32 -11.53 4.94
C ALA A 49 10.41 -10.36 4.53
N LEU A 50 9.83 -10.43 3.33
CA LEU A 50 8.84 -9.46 2.85
C LEU A 50 7.57 -9.49 3.71
N GLY A 51 7.03 -10.69 3.97
CA GLY A 51 5.84 -10.87 4.79
C GLY A 51 5.99 -10.30 6.20
N PHE A 52 7.15 -10.50 6.83
CA PHE A 52 7.46 -9.91 8.12
C PHE A 52 7.49 -8.38 8.08
N ALA A 53 8.17 -7.79 7.08
CA ALA A 53 8.24 -6.34 6.93
C ALA A 53 6.85 -5.73 6.69
N VAL A 54 6.06 -6.33 5.79
CA VAL A 54 4.70 -5.88 5.46
C VAL A 54 3.77 -6.02 6.66
N PHE A 55 3.86 -7.13 7.41
CA PHE A 55 3.10 -7.34 8.65
C PHE A 55 3.44 -6.30 9.72
N ALA A 56 4.74 -6.04 9.95
CA ALA A 56 5.18 -5.07 10.96
C ALA A 56 4.72 -3.65 10.62
N VAL A 57 4.82 -3.24 9.35
CA VAL A 57 4.30 -1.96 8.87
C VAL A 57 2.79 -1.88 9.04
N GLY A 58 2.04 -2.88 8.55
CA GLY A 58 0.58 -2.91 8.67
C GLY A 58 0.09 -2.90 10.11
N GLY A 59 0.70 -3.72 10.99
CA GLY A 59 0.39 -3.75 12.42
C GLY A 59 0.66 -2.41 13.10
N THR A 60 1.79 -1.77 12.78
CA THR A 60 2.10 -0.43 13.29
C THR A 60 1.06 0.59 12.82
N LEU A 61 0.69 0.57 11.53
CA LEU A 61 -0.32 1.48 10.99
C LEU A 61 -1.67 1.32 11.67
N VAL A 62 -2.16 0.08 11.85
CA VAL A 62 -3.42 -0.19 12.55
C VAL A 62 -3.38 0.27 14.01
N LEU A 63 -2.25 0.11 14.69
CA LEU A 63 -2.08 0.55 16.08
C LEU A 63 -2.11 2.08 16.23
N ILE A 64 -1.48 2.81 15.31
CA ILE A 64 -1.39 4.28 15.39
C ILE A 64 -2.55 4.99 14.69
N HIS A 65 -3.24 4.31 13.78
CA HIS A 65 -4.30 4.88 12.95
C HIS A 65 -5.39 3.86 12.63
N SER A 66 -6.50 3.95 13.39
CA SER A 66 -7.74 3.21 13.13
C SER A 66 -8.94 4.14 13.30
N ILE A 67 -9.11 5.04 12.33
CA ILE A 67 -10.11 6.11 12.36
C ILE A 67 -11.11 5.89 11.23
N TRP A 68 -12.39 5.79 11.58
CA TRP A 68 -13.47 5.38 10.66
C TRP A 68 -14.54 6.47 10.48
N THR A 69 -14.20 7.72 10.76
CA THR A 69 -15.16 8.83 10.87
C THR A 69 -15.36 9.62 9.57
N ASP A 70 -14.33 9.72 8.72
CA ASP A 70 -14.38 10.46 7.47
C ASP A 70 -13.79 9.64 6.31
N PRO A 71 -14.15 9.94 5.04
CA PRO A 71 -13.75 9.13 3.90
C PRO A 71 -12.23 8.95 3.75
N LEU A 72 -11.44 9.99 4.02
CA LEU A 72 -9.99 9.91 3.88
C LEU A 72 -9.38 9.06 5.00
N ALA A 73 -9.86 9.24 6.24
CA ALA A 73 -9.46 8.41 7.37
C ALA A 73 -9.82 6.93 7.19
N VAL A 74 -10.99 6.64 6.60
CA VAL A 74 -11.40 5.27 6.25
C VAL A 74 -10.44 4.66 5.24
N ILE A 75 -10.09 5.39 4.17
CA ILE A 75 -9.14 4.90 3.15
C ILE A 75 -7.76 4.62 3.77
N VAL A 76 -7.24 5.56 4.56
CA VAL A 76 -5.93 5.41 5.23
C VAL A 76 -5.94 4.23 6.20
N SER A 77 -7.00 4.06 7.00
CA SER A 77 -7.15 2.93 7.90
C SER A 77 -7.20 1.61 7.13
N LEU A 78 -7.97 1.56 6.03
CA LEU A 78 -8.06 0.37 5.18
C LEU A 78 -6.70 -0.04 4.59
N ILE A 79 -5.85 0.92 4.19
CA ILE A 79 -4.49 0.62 3.71
C ILE A 79 -3.68 -0.10 4.82
N GLY A 80 -3.78 0.36 6.07
CA GLY A 80 -3.13 -0.29 7.21
C GLY A 80 -3.61 -1.72 7.43
N TYR A 81 -4.93 -1.95 7.42
CA TYR A 81 -5.51 -3.29 7.56
C TYR A 81 -5.17 -4.22 6.39
N VAL A 82 -5.20 -3.72 5.15
CA VAL A 82 -4.80 -4.49 3.97
C VAL A 82 -3.34 -4.93 4.09
N ALA A 83 -2.43 -4.02 4.44
CA ALA A 83 -1.03 -4.35 4.66
C ALA A 83 -0.84 -5.39 5.78
N LEU A 84 -1.58 -5.25 6.90
CA LEU A 84 -1.53 -6.21 8.00
C LEU A 84 -1.96 -7.61 7.55
N ILE A 85 -3.09 -7.70 6.84
CA ILE A 85 -3.63 -8.97 6.32
C ILE A 85 -2.69 -9.56 5.28
N GLU A 86 -2.16 -8.74 4.37
CA GLU A 86 -1.20 -9.17 3.34
C GLU A 86 0.05 -9.78 3.97
N GLY A 87 0.65 -9.09 4.93
CA GLY A 87 1.83 -9.58 5.65
C GLY A 87 1.53 -10.88 6.41
N ALA A 88 0.38 -10.96 7.09
CA ALA A 88 -0.03 -12.17 7.80
C ALA A 88 -0.24 -13.35 6.83
N MET A 89 -0.84 -13.12 5.66
CA MET A 89 -1.01 -14.14 4.63
C MET A 89 0.33 -14.62 4.06
N LEU A 90 1.27 -13.70 3.78
CA LEU A 90 2.62 -14.08 3.31
C LEU A 90 3.37 -14.95 4.32
N LEU A 91 3.17 -14.72 5.62
CA LEU A 91 3.80 -15.49 6.68
C LEU A 91 3.12 -16.85 6.93
N ALA A 92 1.79 -16.89 6.96
CA ALA A 92 1.04 -18.08 7.36
C ALA A 92 0.72 -19.02 6.19
N VAL A 93 0.34 -18.45 5.03
CA VAL A 93 -0.14 -19.20 3.86
C VAL A 93 0.14 -18.41 2.56
N PRO A 94 1.41 -18.30 2.11
CA PRO A 94 1.78 -17.41 1.00
C PRO A 94 1.25 -17.86 -0.37
N GLY A 95 0.99 -19.16 -0.57
CA GLY A 95 0.68 -19.75 -1.88
C GLY A 95 -0.41 -19.03 -2.70
N PRO A 96 -1.59 -18.71 -2.13
CA PRO A 96 -2.63 -17.97 -2.83
C PRO A 96 -2.18 -16.58 -3.29
N LEU A 97 -1.51 -15.82 -2.41
CA LEU A 97 -1.11 -14.45 -2.69
C LEU A 97 0.01 -14.38 -3.74
N ILE A 98 0.97 -15.30 -3.66
CA ILE A 98 2.03 -15.46 -4.67
C ILE A 98 1.44 -15.80 -6.05
N ARG A 99 0.43 -16.67 -6.12
CA ARG A 99 -0.25 -17.00 -7.38
C ARG A 99 -0.96 -15.79 -7.99
N ILE A 100 -1.68 -15.01 -7.17
CA ILE A 100 -2.35 -13.78 -7.60
C ILE A 100 -1.31 -12.76 -8.08
N GLY A 101 -0.22 -12.57 -7.32
CA GLY A 101 0.89 -11.68 -7.68
C GLY A 101 1.51 -12.03 -9.03
N HIS A 102 1.82 -13.31 -9.25
CA HIS A 102 2.36 -13.78 -10.53
C HIS A 102 1.39 -13.55 -11.70
N TRP A 103 0.10 -13.89 -11.54
CA TRP A 103 -0.92 -13.58 -12.56
C TRP A 103 -1.03 -12.07 -12.86
N SER A 104 -0.97 -11.25 -11.81
CA SER A 104 -1.04 -9.79 -11.89
C SER A 104 0.08 -9.16 -12.72
N THR A 105 1.23 -9.84 -12.86
CA THR A 105 2.35 -9.37 -13.69
C THR A 105 2.01 -9.21 -15.19
N GLY A 106 0.94 -9.85 -15.66
CA GLY A 106 0.40 -9.63 -17.01
C GLY A 106 -0.14 -8.21 -17.21
N PHE A 107 -0.54 -7.54 -16.12
CA PHE A 107 -1.24 -6.26 -16.12
C PHE A 107 -0.43 -5.13 -15.46
N ILE A 108 0.90 -5.26 -15.36
CA ILE A 108 1.77 -4.29 -14.65
C ILE A 108 1.49 -2.83 -15.06
N ARG A 109 1.34 -2.54 -16.35
CA ARG A 109 1.08 -1.17 -16.81
C ARG A 109 -0.27 -0.62 -16.33
N VAL A 110 -1.28 -1.48 -16.25
CA VAL A 110 -2.61 -1.11 -15.74
C VAL A 110 -2.52 -0.82 -14.25
N TRP A 111 -1.91 -1.72 -13.48
CA TRP A 111 -1.70 -1.52 -12.05
C TRP A 111 -0.84 -0.30 -11.74
N ALA A 112 0.19 -0.07 -12.54
CA ALA A 112 1.06 1.11 -12.40
C ALA A 112 0.30 2.41 -12.69
N GLY A 113 -0.58 2.42 -13.70
CA GLY A 113 -1.48 3.55 -13.98
C GLY A 113 -2.47 3.80 -12.83
N ILE A 114 -3.09 2.75 -12.31
CA ILE A 114 -3.99 2.83 -11.14
C ILE A 114 -3.24 3.38 -9.92
N ALA A 115 -2.06 2.83 -9.62
CA ALA A 115 -1.22 3.26 -8.51
C ALA A 115 -0.83 4.73 -8.66
N LEU A 116 -0.47 5.18 -9.87
CA LEU A 116 -0.12 6.57 -10.12
C LEU A 116 -1.32 7.51 -9.90
N ILE A 117 -2.50 7.16 -10.43
CA ILE A 117 -3.71 7.97 -10.28
C ILE A 117 -4.10 8.06 -8.80
N LEU A 118 -4.25 6.92 -8.13
CA LEU A 118 -4.60 6.87 -6.70
C LEU A 118 -3.54 7.56 -5.84
N GLY A 119 -2.26 7.40 -6.19
CA GLY A 119 -1.15 8.04 -5.51
C GLY A 119 -1.20 9.57 -5.58
N ILE A 120 -1.46 10.11 -6.77
CA ILE A 120 -1.66 11.56 -6.96
C ILE A 120 -2.87 12.03 -6.15
N LEU A 121 -4.00 11.32 -6.20
CA LEU A 121 -5.20 11.70 -5.45
C LEU A 121 -4.95 11.72 -3.94
N LEU A 122 -4.32 10.69 -3.38
CA LEU A 122 -3.99 10.62 -1.95
C LEU A 122 -2.98 11.69 -1.55
N PHE A 123 -1.95 11.90 -2.34
CA PHE A 123 -0.93 12.91 -2.07
C PHE A 123 -1.54 14.32 -2.04
N LEU A 124 -2.37 14.65 -3.03
CA LEU A 124 -3.07 15.93 -3.08
C LEU A 124 -4.12 16.08 -1.97
N ALA A 125 -4.81 14.99 -1.59
CA ALA A 125 -5.75 14.99 -0.48
C ALA A 125 -5.04 15.26 0.86
N GLY A 126 -3.86 14.67 1.05
CA GLY A 126 -3.01 14.94 2.21
C GLY A 126 -2.52 16.39 2.27
N LEU A 127 -1.95 16.90 1.18
CA LEU A 127 -1.41 18.27 1.11
C LEU A 127 -2.47 19.37 1.27
N ASN A 128 -3.64 19.19 0.66
CA ASN A 128 -4.70 20.22 0.63
C ASN A 128 -5.79 19.99 1.67
N GLY A 129 -5.72 18.87 2.41
CA GLY A 129 -6.69 18.54 3.44
C GLY A 129 -6.57 19.48 4.65
N ARG A 130 -7.65 19.58 5.41
CA ARG A 130 -7.68 20.37 6.65
C ARG A 130 -8.05 19.46 7.81
N ALA A 131 -7.25 19.54 8.88
CA ALA A 131 -7.56 18.85 10.11
C ALA A 131 -8.37 19.78 11.02
N THR A 132 -9.64 19.47 11.26
CA THR A 132 -10.44 20.19 12.25
C THR A 132 -10.20 19.52 13.60
N ILE A 133 -9.34 20.13 14.41
CA ILE A 133 -9.15 19.68 15.79
C ILE A 133 -10.42 20.07 16.55
N SER A 134 -11.33 19.13 16.77
CA SER A 134 -12.36 19.30 17.78
C SER A 134 -11.68 19.15 19.14
N VAL A 135 -11.40 20.29 19.78
CA VAL A 135 -11.02 20.37 21.20
C VAL A 135 -12.14 19.82 22.06
#